data_AF-A0A1B7T7B1-F1
#
_entry.id   AF-A0A1B7T7B1-F1
#
_cell.length_a   1.000
_cell.length_b   1.000
_cell.length_c   1.000
_cell.angle_alpha   90.00
_cell.angle_beta   90.00
_cell.angle_gamma   90.00
#
_symmetry.space_group_name_H-M   'P 1'
#
loop_
_entity.id
_entity.type
_entity.pdbx_description
1 polymer ?
#
loop_
_entity_poly.entity_id
_entity_poly.type
_entity_poly.pdbx_seq_one_letter_code
_entity_poly.pdbx_strand_id
1 'polypeptide(L)'
;MLEKSSGITAQKRLLKEYKQLLKDSPEGLVAYPTTDHNIFEWTCFIEGPEDTVYENGVYVATLKFPKDYPLSPPEMRFVPGTILHPNVY
;
A
#
# COMPACT_ATOMS: atom_id res chain seq x y z
N MET A 1 18.13 19.43 14.15
CA MET A 1 16.76 19.27 14.68
C MET A 1 15.70 19.07 13.58
N LEU A 2 16.04 18.48 12.41
CA LEU A 2 15.10 18.37 11.27
C LEU A 2 14.39 17.00 11.14
N GLU A 3 14.85 15.95 11.84
CA GLU A 3 14.32 14.59 11.64
C GLU A 3 13.07 14.24 12.46
N LYS A 4 12.73 15.01 13.50
CA LYS A 4 11.62 14.65 14.41
C LYS A 4 10.23 15.10 13.93
N SER A 5 10.13 15.96 12.93
CA SER A 5 8.84 16.55 12.49
C SER A 5 8.16 15.85 11.30
N SER A 6 8.93 15.17 10.46
CA SER A 6 8.41 14.53 9.23
C SER A 6 7.47 13.36 9.54
N GLY A 7 7.86 12.48 10.48
CA GLY A 7 7.10 11.27 10.81
C GLY A 7 5.69 11.52 11.36
N ILE A 8 5.48 12.61 12.12
CA ILE A 8 4.15 12.96 12.65
C ILE A 8 3.23 13.45 11.52
N THR A 9 3.79 14.22 10.58
CA THR A 9 3.05 14.72 9.41
C THR A 9 2.67 13.56 8.48
N ALA A 10 3.60 12.65 8.21
CA ALA A 10 3.37 11.45 7.40
C ALA A 10 2.29 10.54 8.02
N GLN A 11 2.36 10.30 9.34
CA GLN A 11 1.34 9.51 10.04
C GLN A 11 -0.06 10.13 9.92
N LYS A 12 -0.19 11.45 10.12
CA LYS A 12 -1.49 12.14 9.96
C LYS A 12 -2.03 12.01 8.54
N ARG A 13 -1.15 12.09 7.53
CA ARG A 13 -1.50 11.91 6.13
C ARG A 13 -2.02 10.49 5.86
N LEU A 14 -1.29 9.47 6.31
CA LEU A 14 -1.65 8.07 6.12
C LEU A 14 -2.96 7.71 6.82
N LEU A 15 -3.21 8.22 8.03
CA LEU A 15 -4.49 8.01 8.71
C LEU A 15 -5.66 8.63 7.95
N LYS A 16 -5.45 9.76 7.26
CA LYS A 16 -6.48 10.37 6.41
C LYS A 16 -6.76 9.52 5.17
N GLU A 17 -5.71 9.05 4.50
CA GLU A 17 -5.83 8.18 3.32
C GLU A 17 -6.49 6.85 3.68
N TYR A 18 -6.12 6.23 4.81
CA TYR A 18 -6.75 5.01 5.27
C TYR A 18 -8.25 5.20 5.55
N LYS A 19 -8.64 6.30 6.20
CA LYS A 19 -10.06 6.64 6.40
C LYS A 19 -10.81 6.86 5.09
N GLN A 20 -10.15 7.41 4.07
CA GLN A 20 -10.74 7.57 2.75
C GLN A 20 -10.94 6.21 2.08
N LEU A 21 -9.94 5.33 2.15
CA LEU A 21 -10.02 3.97 1.60
C LEU A 21 -11.12 3.15 2.29
N LEU A 22 -11.30 3.27 3.60
CA LEU A 22 -12.42 2.64 4.32
C LEU A 22 -13.80 3.16 3.89
N LYS A 23 -13.88 4.40 3.42
CA LYS A 23 -15.13 5.03 3.00
C LYS A 23 -15.45 4.72 1.54
N ASP A 24 -14.43 4.67 0.70
CA ASP A 24 -14.50 4.58 -0.76
C ASP A 24 -13.34 3.70 -1.25
N SER A 25 -13.49 2.39 -1.06
CA SER A 25 -12.48 1.43 -1.49
C SER A 25 -12.63 1.19 -2.99
N PRO A 26 -11.55 1.28 -3.79
CA PRO A 26 -11.61 0.93 -5.20
C PRO A 26 -12.03 -0.53 -5.38
N GLU A 27 -12.77 -0.80 -6.46
CA GLU A 27 -13.13 -2.16 -6.86
C GLU A 27 -11.86 -2.99 -7.12
N GLY A 28 -11.86 -4.24 -6.66
CA GLY A 28 -10.73 -5.14 -6.77
C GLY A 28 -9.51 -4.80 -5.88
N LEU A 29 -9.62 -3.82 -4.98
CA LEU A 29 -8.55 -3.45 -4.05
C LEU A 29 -9.02 -3.50 -2.60
N VAL A 30 -8.31 -4.26 -1.77
CA VAL A 30 -8.42 -4.18 -0.32
C VAL A 30 -7.04 -3.85 0.25
N ALA A 31 -6.93 -2.78 1.04
CA ALA A 31 -5.67 -2.39 1.66
C ALA A 31 -5.87 -1.96 3.12
N TYR A 32 -4.95 -2.34 3.99
CA TYR A 32 -5.01 -1.96 5.40
C TYR A 32 -3.61 -2.01 6.05
N PRO A 33 -3.40 -1.26 7.15
CA PRO A 33 -2.15 -1.33 7.90
C PRO A 33 -1.90 -2.75 8.40
N THR A 34 -0.72 -3.31 8.13
CA THR A 34 -0.38 -4.70 8.46
C THR A 34 -0.46 -4.97 9.97
N THR A 35 -0.24 -3.94 10.79
CA THR A 35 -0.38 -4.01 12.26
C THR A 35 -1.02 -2.74 12.79
N ASP A 36 -1.71 -2.84 13.93
CA ASP A 36 -2.34 -1.69 14.59
C ASP A 36 -1.33 -0.65 15.13
N HIS A 37 -0.07 -1.04 15.29
CA HIS A 37 1.00 -0.19 15.83
C HIS A 37 1.86 0.48 14.75
N ASN A 38 1.77 0.03 13.49
CA ASN A 38 2.59 0.55 12.40
C ASN A 38 1.75 0.93 11.17
N ILE A 39 1.37 2.21 11.10
CA ILE A 39 0.64 2.79 9.96
C ILE A 39 1.50 2.92 8.69
N PHE A 40 2.81 2.68 8.78
CA PHE A 40 3.75 2.84 7.65
C PHE A 40 3.97 1.55 6.86
N GLU A 41 3.31 0.45 7.21
CA GLU A 41 3.37 -0.80 6.47
C GLU A 41 1.95 -1.33 6.26
N TRP A 42 1.56 -1.52 5.01
CA TRP A 42 0.21 -1.92 4.63
C TRP A 42 0.24 -3.25 3.88
N THR A 43 -0.76 -4.08 4.12
CA THR A 43 -1.06 -5.27 3.33
C THR A 43 -2.15 -4.92 2.34
N CYS A 44 -1.95 -5.28 1.07
CA CYS A 44 -2.87 -5.04 -0.03
C CYS A 44 -3.22 -6.37 -0.71
N PHE A 45 -4.49 -6.51 -1.09
CA PHE A 45 -5.00 -7.58 -1.93
C PHE A 45 -5.52 -6.94 -3.21
N ILE A 46 -5.04 -7.42 -4.34
CA ILE A 46 -5.32 -6.86 -5.66
C ILE A 46 -5.93 -7.98 -6.50
N GLU A 47 -7.16 -7.78 -6.95
CA GLU A 47 -7.81 -8.64 -7.91
C GLU A 47 -7.21 -8.41 -9.29
N GLY A 48 -6.95 -9.50 -10.01
CA GLY A 48 -6.45 -9.44 -11.37
C GLY A 48 -7.53 -8.90 -12.31
N PRO A 49 -7.21 -7.91 -13.17
CA PRO A 49 -8.20 -7.31 -14.07
C PRO A 49 -8.82 -8.32 -15.03
N GLU A 50 -10.10 -8.10 -15.38
CA GLU A 50 -10.80 -8.80 -16.45
C GLU A 50 -10.07 -8.66 -17.79
N ASP A 51 -10.20 -9.67 -18.66
CA ASP A 51 -9.57 -9.75 -19.97
C ASP A 51 -8.02 -9.73 -19.93
N THR A 52 -7.42 -10.19 -18.83
CA THR A 52 -5.96 -10.35 -18.69
C THR A 52 -5.56 -11.75 -18.26
N VAL A 53 -4.26 -12.08 -18.39
CA VAL A 53 -3.71 -13.35 -17.86
C VAL A 53 -3.76 -13.47 -16.34
N TYR A 54 -4.11 -12.38 -15.65
CA TYR A 54 -4.23 -12.32 -14.21
C TYR A 54 -5.68 -12.41 -13.73
N GLU A 55 -6.66 -12.39 -14.65
CA GLU A 55 -8.09 -12.46 -14.36
C GLU A 55 -8.42 -13.62 -13.40
N ASN A 56 -9.34 -13.39 -12.47
CA ASN A 56 -9.72 -14.31 -11.40
C ASN A 56 -8.60 -14.61 -10.37
N GLY A 57 -7.42 -13.99 -10.51
CA GLY A 57 -6.33 -14.06 -9.53
C GLY A 57 -6.48 -13.02 -8.40
N VAL A 58 -5.94 -13.35 -7.22
CA VAL A 58 -5.78 -12.39 -6.13
C VAL A 58 -4.31 -12.34 -5.73
N TYR A 59 -3.72 -11.15 -5.81
CA TYR A 59 -2.30 -10.92 -5.58
C TYR A 59 -2.11 -10.11 -4.31
N VAL A 60 -1.28 -10.63 -3.40
CA VAL A 60 -0.98 -9.96 -2.15
C VAL A 60 0.28 -9.12 -2.31
N ALA A 61 0.23 -7.88 -1.85
CA ALA A 61 1.37 -6.97 -1.84
C ALA A 61 1.54 -6.28 -0.49
N THR A 62 2.75 -5.86 -0.20
CA THR A 62 3.08 -5.01 0.95
C THR A 62 3.48 -3.62 0.45
N LEU A 63 2.92 -2.59 1.05
CA LEU A 63 3.29 -1.19 0.86
C LEU A 63 4.07 -0.69 2.07
N LYS A 64 5.28 -0.15 1.86
CA LYS A 64 6.12 0.44 2.90
C LYS A 64 6.28 1.93 2.66
N PHE A 65 5.76 2.74 3.57
CA PHE A 65 5.81 4.19 3.49
C PHE A 65 7.04 4.74 4.20
N PRO A 66 7.79 5.67 3.59
CA PRO A 66 8.89 6.33 4.26
C PRO A 66 8.38 7.37 5.26
N LYS A 67 9.24 7.80 6.20
CA LYS A 67 8.85 8.74 7.28
C LYS A 67 8.59 10.15 6.80
N ASP A 68 9.03 10.49 5.60
CA ASP A 68 8.82 11.77 4.92
C ASP A 68 7.69 11.72 3.89
N TYR A 69 6.91 10.62 3.81
CA TYR A 69 5.71 10.55 2.97
C TYR A 69 4.79 11.75 3.23
N PRO A 70 4.24 12.41 2.19
CA PRO A 70 4.23 12.02 0.77
C PRO A 70 5.37 12.62 -0.08
N LEU A 71 6.44 13.16 0.53
CA LEU A 71 7.58 13.72 -0.22
C LEU A 71 8.35 12.63 -0.97
N SER A 72 8.57 11.50 -0.31
CA SER A 72 9.09 10.28 -0.93
C SER A 72 7.96 9.26 -1.12
N PRO A 73 7.97 8.50 -2.23
CA PRO A 73 6.93 7.51 -2.52
C PRO A 73 7.04 6.27 -1.61
N PRO A 74 5.96 5.50 -1.44
CA PRO A 74 6.05 4.19 -0.82
C PRO A 74 6.73 3.18 -1.74
N GLU A 75 7.29 2.13 -1.14
CA GLU A 75 7.79 0.95 -1.85
C GLU A 75 6.71 -0.14 -1.85
N MET A 76 6.46 -0.78 -2.99
CA MET A 76 5.50 -1.87 -3.13
C MET A 76 6.22 -3.16 -3.50
N ARG A 77 5.83 -4.28 -2.86
CA ARG A 77 6.36 -5.63 -3.18
C ARG A 77 5.25 -6.67 -3.15
N PHE A 78 5.18 -7.56 -4.14
CA PHE A 78 4.29 -8.72 -4.10
C PHE A 78 4.86 -9.82 -3.17
N VAL A 79 3.98 -10.53 -2.45
CA VAL A 79 4.35 -11.55 -1.45
C VAL A 79 3.44 -12.79 -1.56
N PRO A 80 3.92 -14.02 -1.23
CA PRO A 80 5.28 -14.40 -0.84
C PRO A 80 6.27 -14.54 -2.01
N GLY A 81 5.80 -14.37 -3.25
CA GLY A 81 6.61 -14.41 -4.47
C GLY A 81 6.33 -13.22 -5.37
N THR A 82 7.19 -13.03 -6.37
CA THR A 82 6.97 -12.01 -7.40
C THR A 82 5.85 -12.45 -8.35
N ILE A 83 5.10 -11.49 -8.89
CA ILE A 83 4.20 -11.76 -10.01
C ILE A 83 5.00 -11.66 -11.31
N LEU A 84 4.75 -12.57 -12.25
CA LEU A 84 5.38 -12.49 -13.57
C LEU A 84 4.73 -11.33 -14.35
N HIS A 85 5.28 -10.13 -14.23
CA HIS A 85 4.81 -8.94 -14.93
C HIS A 85 6.02 -8.08 -15.32
N PRO A 86 6.09 -7.49 -16.54
CA PRO A 86 7.27 -6.77 -17.01
C PRO A 86 7.75 -5.62 -16.10
N ASN A 87 6.82 -5.01 -15.35
CA ASN A 87 7.09 -3.89 -14.45
C ASN A 87 7.27 -4.32 -12.98
N VAL A 88 7.37 -5.62 -12.71
CA VAL A 88 7.59 -6.15 -11.35
C VAL A 88 8.96 -6.81 -11.30
N TYR A 89 9.76 -6.37 -10.33
CA TYR A 89 11.17 -6.73 -10.17
C TYR A 89 11.42 -7.42 -8.83
#